data_AF-A0A848VKR7-F1
#
_entry.id   AF-A0A848VKR7-F1
#
_cell.length_a   1.000
_cell.length_b   1.000
_cell.length_c   1.000
_cell.angle_alpha   90.00
_cell.angle_beta   90.00
_cell.angle_gamma   90.00
#
_symmetry.space_group_name_H-M   'P 1'
#
loop_
_entity.id
_entity.type
_entity.pdbx_description
1 polymer ?
#
loop_
_entity_poly.entity_id
_entity_poly.type
_entity_poly.pdbx_seq_one_letter_code
_entity_poly.pdbx_strand_id
1 'polypeptide(L)'
;VPDEAYETTAPADAPDDALELTLGWENGIPVSINGSTLDPVSMVEELNRIGGEHGVGRAIHVGDTILGIKGRVAFEAPAAAILIATHRELEKIVLSKWQQFQKSHLADFYGMLLHEGQYFDPVMRDIEAFIDQSQVAVSGDVTVRLYKGGISVLGCSSPNSMFDANVATYGETNELWDGRDARGFARISAVHALLARTARSQSEESPA
;
A
#
# COMPACT_ATOMS: atom_id res chain seq x y z
N VAL A 1 12.34 -5.51 -23.04
CA VAL A 1 11.55 -4.77 -24.05
C VAL A 1 12.43 -3.60 -24.47
N PRO A 2 12.61 -3.34 -25.77
CA PRO A 2 13.46 -2.24 -26.23
C PRO A 2 13.01 -0.89 -25.64
N ASP A 3 13.94 0.03 -25.39
CA ASP A 3 13.62 1.31 -24.75
C ASP A 3 12.71 2.20 -25.62
N GLU A 4 12.82 2.06 -26.94
CA GLU A 4 11.97 2.71 -27.95
C GLU A 4 10.48 2.31 -27.89
N ALA A 5 10.14 1.25 -27.13
CA ALA A 5 8.75 0.84 -26.94
C ALA A 5 8.05 1.58 -25.80
N TYR A 6 8.77 2.44 -25.07
CA TYR A 6 8.28 3.24 -23.95
C TYR A 6 8.24 4.72 -24.35
N GLU A 7 7.19 5.44 -23.97
CA GLU A 7 7.03 6.88 -24.26
C GLU A 7 7.67 7.78 -23.20
N THR A 8 7.83 7.30 -21.96
CA THR A 8 8.44 8.08 -20.87
C THR A 8 9.95 8.26 -21.08
N THR A 9 10.66 8.89 -20.15
CA THR A 9 12.14 8.95 -20.20
C THR A 9 12.73 7.66 -19.65
N ALA A 10 13.79 7.14 -20.27
CA ALA A 10 14.49 5.98 -19.70
C ALA A 10 15.15 6.36 -18.37
N PRO A 11 15.12 5.50 -17.32
CA PRO A 11 15.73 5.82 -16.03
C PRO A 11 17.21 6.27 -16.10
N ALA A 12 17.98 5.73 -17.04
CA ALA A 12 19.37 6.12 -17.25
C ALA A 12 19.51 7.56 -17.77
N ASP A 13 18.56 8.01 -18.59
CA ASP A 13 18.53 9.32 -19.25
C ASP A 13 17.69 10.36 -18.49
N ALA A 14 17.01 9.95 -17.42
CA ALA A 14 16.24 10.83 -16.55
C ALA A 14 17.15 11.86 -15.83
N PRO A 15 16.61 13.01 -15.39
CA PRO A 15 17.39 14.06 -14.72
C PRO A 15 18.29 13.54 -13.59
N ASP A 16 19.48 14.14 -13.46
CA ASP A 16 20.43 13.84 -12.37
C ASP A 16 20.02 14.51 -11.04
N ASP A 17 19.15 15.51 -11.10
CA ASP A 17 18.53 16.10 -9.92
C ASP A 17 17.28 15.30 -9.54
N ALA A 18 17.21 14.91 -8.27
CA ALA A 18 16.02 14.28 -7.73
C ALA A 18 14.91 15.32 -7.51
N LEU A 19 13.67 14.92 -7.78
CA LEU A 19 12.51 15.77 -7.55
C LEU A 19 11.76 15.34 -6.29
N GLU A 20 11.55 16.26 -5.37
CA GLU A 20 10.69 16.05 -4.20
C GLU A 20 9.32 16.67 -4.45
N LEU A 21 8.28 15.91 -4.12
CA LEU A 21 6.89 16.35 -4.25
C LEU A 21 6.04 15.82 -3.10
N THR A 22 5.07 16.61 -2.67
CA THR A 22 4.15 16.28 -1.59
C THR A 22 2.74 16.13 -2.15
N LEU A 23 2.11 14.97 -1.92
CA LEU A 23 0.71 14.75 -2.26
C LEU A 23 -0.16 14.95 -1.02
N GLY A 24 -1.17 15.79 -1.16
CA GLY A 24 -2.24 15.93 -0.17
C GLY A 24 -3.40 15.00 -0.49
N TRP A 25 -3.97 14.39 0.55
CA TRP A 25 -5.02 13.37 0.49
C TRP A 25 -6.19 13.75 1.37
N GLU A 26 -7.41 13.50 0.89
CA GLU A 26 -8.64 13.61 1.64
C GLU A 26 -9.50 12.37 1.42
N ASN A 27 -9.85 11.67 2.50
CA ASN A 27 -10.65 10.45 2.48
C ASN A 27 -10.20 9.42 1.42
N GLY A 28 -8.89 9.22 1.29
CA GLY A 28 -8.28 8.30 0.33
C GLY A 28 -8.16 8.83 -1.10
N ILE A 29 -8.60 10.07 -1.37
CA ILE A 29 -8.54 10.70 -2.68
C ILE A 29 -7.39 11.73 -2.72
N PRO A 30 -6.52 11.72 -3.75
CA PRO A 30 -5.49 12.73 -3.89
C PRO A 30 -6.13 14.06 -4.33
N VAL A 31 -5.83 15.14 -3.63
CA VAL A 31 -6.45 16.47 -3.86
C VAL A 31 -5.45 17.56 -4.21
N SER A 32 -4.16 17.39 -3.91
CA SER A 32 -3.15 18.40 -4.23
C SER A 32 -1.76 17.83 -4.48
N ILE A 33 -0.94 18.58 -5.23
CA ILE A 33 0.50 18.37 -5.39
C ILE A 33 1.20 19.65 -4.94
N ASN A 34 2.14 19.55 -4.00
CA ASN A 34 2.88 20.68 -3.42
C ASN A 34 1.95 21.81 -2.94
N GLY A 35 0.82 21.44 -2.34
CA GLY A 35 -0.20 22.37 -1.83
C GLY A 35 -1.09 23.01 -2.91
N SER A 36 -0.86 22.73 -4.19
CA SER A 36 -1.72 23.20 -5.29
C SER A 36 -2.82 22.18 -5.54
N THR A 37 -4.08 22.57 -5.35
CA THR A 37 -5.25 21.72 -5.60
C THR A 37 -5.40 21.41 -7.08
N LEU A 38 -5.67 20.15 -7.40
CA LEU A 38 -5.94 19.68 -8.76
C LEU A 38 -7.22 18.85 -8.77
N ASP A 39 -7.97 18.91 -9.87
CA ASP A 39 -9.03 17.93 -10.10
C ASP A 39 -8.43 16.54 -10.41
N PRO A 40 -9.21 15.45 -10.30
CA PRO A 40 -8.69 14.09 -10.47
C PRO A 40 -8.02 13.82 -11.81
N VAL A 41 -8.46 14.44 -12.91
CA VAL A 41 -7.86 14.22 -14.23
C VAL A 41 -6.51 14.94 -14.29
N SER A 42 -6.49 16.22 -13.93
CA SER A 42 -5.25 17.01 -13.88
C SER A 42 -4.20 16.40 -12.94
N MET A 43 -4.62 15.82 -11.82
CA MET A 43 -3.75 15.08 -10.90
C MET A 43 -3.03 13.91 -11.59
N VAL A 44 -3.78 13.08 -12.32
CA VAL A 44 -3.21 11.92 -13.03
C VAL A 44 -2.31 12.36 -14.18
N GLU A 45 -2.73 13.36 -14.96
CA GLU A 45 -1.95 13.91 -16.07
C GLU A 45 -0.62 14.50 -15.58
N GLU A 46 -0.65 15.29 -14.52
CA GLU A 46 0.55 15.93 -13.98
C GLU A 46 1.51 14.91 -13.36
N LEU A 47 1.01 13.91 -12.63
CA LEU A 47 1.86 12.84 -12.10
C LEU A 47 2.42 11.93 -13.21
N ASN A 48 1.68 11.72 -14.30
CA ASN A 48 2.21 11.02 -15.47
C ASN A 48 3.34 11.80 -16.14
N ARG A 49 3.17 13.12 -16.29
CA ARG A 49 4.20 14.01 -16.84
C ARG A 49 5.46 14.00 -15.97
N ILE A 50 5.32 14.37 -14.69
CA ILE A 50 6.42 14.43 -13.74
C ILE A 50 7.09 13.06 -13.57
N GLY A 51 6.30 12.01 -13.33
CA GLY A 51 6.84 10.66 -13.14
C GLY A 51 7.52 10.13 -14.40
N GLY A 52 6.95 10.41 -15.58
CA GLY A 52 7.51 10.04 -16.87
C GLY A 52 8.84 10.72 -17.18
N GLU A 53 8.99 12.01 -16.85
CA GLU A 53 10.27 12.73 -16.95
C GLU A 53 11.36 12.11 -16.07
N HIS A 54 10.99 11.58 -14.91
CA HIS A 54 11.89 10.86 -14.00
C HIS A 54 11.99 9.35 -14.26
N GLY A 55 11.38 8.83 -15.32
CA GLY A 55 11.41 7.42 -15.72
C GLY A 55 10.70 6.44 -14.78
N VAL A 56 9.77 6.94 -13.96
CA VAL A 56 9.02 6.17 -12.97
C VAL A 56 7.91 5.35 -13.64
N GLY A 57 7.64 4.16 -13.10
CA GLY A 57 6.46 3.37 -13.46
C GLY A 57 6.59 2.52 -14.73
N ARG A 58 7.80 2.40 -15.30
CA ARG A 58 8.10 1.40 -16.34
C ARG A 58 8.22 0.00 -15.73
N ALA A 59 7.51 -0.97 -16.29
CA ALA A 59 7.63 -2.37 -15.86
C ALA A 59 7.25 -3.35 -16.97
N ILE A 60 7.62 -4.63 -16.75
CA ILE A 60 7.21 -5.75 -17.59
C ILE A 60 6.46 -6.74 -16.69
N HIS A 61 5.24 -7.08 -17.08
CA HIS A 61 4.45 -8.11 -16.44
C HIS A 61 4.42 -9.37 -17.31
N VAL A 62 4.59 -10.53 -16.68
CA VAL A 62 4.28 -11.84 -17.26
C VAL A 62 3.27 -12.49 -16.34
N GLY A 63 2.11 -12.83 -16.87
CA GLY A 63 1.00 -13.34 -16.06
C GLY A 63 0.08 -14.26 -16.84
N ASP A 64 -0.83 -14.90 -16.12
CA ASP A 64 -1.87 -15.73 -16.69
C ASP A 64 -3.02 -14.85 -17.19
N THR A 65 -3.51 -15.17 -18.38
CA THR A 65 -4.70 -14.57 -18.96
C THR A 65 -5.94 -15.36 -18.52
N ILE A 66 -7.11 -14.72 -18.55
CA ILE A 66 -8.39 -15.39 -18.30
C ILE A 66 -8.65 -16.58 -19.25
N LEU A 67 -8.00 -16.61 -20.41
CA LEU A 67 -8.10 -17.69 -21.39
C LEU A 67 -7.07 -18.82 -21.16
N GLY A 68 -6.37 -18.82 -20.02
CA GLY A 68 -5.49 -19.92 -19.60
C GLY A 68 -4.12 -19.96 -20.28
N ILE A 69 -3.71 -18.89 -20.97
CA ILE A 69 -2.37 -18.74 -21.54
C ILE A 69 -1.55 -17.69 -20.80
N LYS A 70 -0.22 -17.73 -20.94
CA LYS A 70 0.66 -16.68 -20.42
C LYS A 70 0.80 -15.53 -21.42
N GLY A 71 0.63 -14.31 -20.94
CA GLY A 71 0.91 -13.07 -21.66
C GLY A 71 2.15 -12.38 -21.11
N ARG A 72 2.85 -11.63 -21.96
CA ARG A 72 3.92 -10.71 -21.54
C ARG A 72 3.63 -9.32 -22.09
N VAL A 73 3.57 -8.34 -21.20
CA VAL A 73 3.24 -6.95 -21.53
C VAL A 73 4.25 -6.03 -20.86
N ALA A 74 4.76 -5.05 -21.61
CA ALA A 74 5.41 -3.88 -21.03
C ALA A 74 4.37 -2.78 -20.87
N PHE A 75 4.48 -2.01 -19.79
CA PHE A 75 3.58 -0.91 -19.51
C PHE A 75 4.31 0.22 -18.78
N GLU A 76 3.65 1.38 -18.79
CA GLU A 76 4.08 2.59 -18.11
C GLU A 76 2.90 3.10 -17.29
N ALA A 77 3.10 3.25 -15.99
CA ALA A 77 2.07 3.78 -15.11
C ALA A 77 2.67 4.71 -14.03
N PRO A 78 3.27 5.87 -14.42
CA PRO A 78 3.94 6.75 -13.48
C PRO A 78 3.00 7.25 -12.38
N ALA A 79 1.83 7.78 -12.76
CA ALA A 79 0.85 8.28 -11.79
C ALA A 79 0.38 7.17 -10.84
N ALA A 80 0.02 6.00 -11.36
CA ALA A 80 -0.42 4.88 -10.52
C ALA A 80 0.66 4.45 -9.53
N ALA A 81 1.93 4.37 -9.96
CA ALA A 81 3.04 4.00 -9.09
C ALA A 81 3.23 5.01 -7.94
N ILE A 82 3.16 6.31 -8.24
CA ILE A 82 3.31 7.39 -7.24
C ILE A 82 2.11 7.41 -6.28
N LEU A 83 0.89 7.36 -6.81
CA LEU A 83 -0.35 7.37 -6.03
C LEU A 83 -0.42 6.16 -5.09
N ILE A 84 -0.14 4.95 -5.58
CA ILE A 84 -0.16 3.74 -4.75
C ILE A 84 0.92 3.81 -3.66
N ALA A 85 2.13 4.27 -3.99
CA ALA A 85 3.22 4.36 -3.02
C ALA A 85 2.91 5.33 -1.87
N THR A 86 2.38 6.51 -2.22
CA THR A 86 2.03 7.55 -1.24
C THR A 86 0.78 7.18 -0.43
N HIS A 87 -0.27 6.70 -1.10
CA HIS A 87 -1.50 6.24 -0.45
C HIS A 87 -1.23 5.15 0.59
N ARG A 88 -0.48 4.10 0.21
CA ARG A 88 -0.12 3.01 1.12
C ARG A 88 0.71 3.48 2.30
N GLU A 89 1.54 4.50 2.12
CA GLU A 89 2.30 5.06 3.24
C GLU A 89 1.38 5.76 4.24
N LEU A 90 0.46 6.60 3.76
CA LEU A 90 -0.50 7.29 4.62
C LEU A 90 -1.38 6.28 5.39
N GLU A 91 -1.79 5.20 4.73
CA GLU A 91 -2.55 4.12 5.37
C GLU A 91 -1.82 3.47 6.54
N LYS A 92 -0.48 3.40 6.52
CA LYS A 92 0.30 2.79 7.60
C LYS A 92 0.09 3.49 8.93
N ILE A 93 -0.09 4.82 8.90
CA ILE A 93 -0.21 5.63 10.11
C ILE A 93 -1.67 5.87 10.52
N VAL A 94 -2.65 5.72 9.62
CA VAL A 94 -4.08 5.98 9.92
C VAL A 94 -4.96 4.73 10.02
N LEU A 95 -4.54 3.58 9.49
CA LEU A 95 -5.30 2.32 9.59
C LEU A 95 -4.67 1.35 10.59
N SER A 96 -5.50 0.72 11.44
CA SER A 96 -5.01 -0.30 12.37
C SER A 96 -4.42 -1.50 11.63
N LYS A 97 -3.57 -2.28 12.31
CA LYS A 97 -2.97 -3.52 11.76
C LYS A 97 -4.00 -4.42 11.06
N TRP A 98 -5.16 -4.63 11.67
CA TRP A 98 -6.18 -5.53 11.13
C TRP A 98 -6.97 -4.90 9.98
N GLN A 99 -7.19 -3.60 9.98
CA GLN A 99 -7.74 -2.90 8.82
C GLN A 99 -6.80 -3.00 7.63
N GLN A 100 -5.49 -2.72 7.80
CA GLN A 100 -4.50 -2.87 6.74
C GLN A 100 -4.44 -4.31 6.21
N PHE A 101 -4.40 -5.29 7.12
CA PHE A 101 -4.37 -6.70 6.76
C PHE A 101 -5.58 -7.08 5.90
N GLN A 102 -6.80 -6.80 6.36
CA GLN A 102 -8.00 -7.18 5.61
C GLN A 102 -8.13 -6.39 4.31
N LYS A 103 -7.86 -5.07 4.34
CA LYS A 103 -7.88 -4.23 3.15
C LYS A 103 -6.95 -4.76 2.07
N SER A 104 -5.73 -5.15 2.41
CA SER A 104 -4.76 -5.64 1.43
C SER A 104 -5.28 -6.88 0.69
N HIS A 105 -5.83 -7.86 1.41
CA HIS A 105 -6.36 -9.08 0.80
C HIS A 105 -7.56 -8.80 -0.11
N LEU A 106 -8.48 -7.94 0.35
CA LEU A 106 -9.65 -7.56 -0.44
C LEU A 106 -9.26 -6.74 -1.67
N ALA A 107 -8.28 -5.84 -1.55
CA ALA A 107 -7.79 -5.04 -2.66
C ALA A 107 -7.10 -5.90 -3.73
N ASP A 108 -6.30 -6.89 -3.33
CA ASP A 108 -5.66 -7.83 -4.25
C ASP A 108 -6.71 -8.66 -5.01
N PHE A 109 -7.73 -9.17 -4.31
CA PHE A 109 -8.83 -9.92 -4.93
C PHE A 109 -9.70 -9.04 -5.84
N TYR A 110 -10.00 -7.81 -5.43
CA TYR A 110 -10.74 -6.84 -6.24
C TYR A 110 -9.99 -6.49 -7.53
N GLY A 111 -8.67 -6.25 -7.44
CA GLY A 111 -7.81 -6.01 -8.61
C GLY A 111 -7.77 -7.19 -9.58
N MET A 112 -7.76 -8.42 -9.05
CA MET A 112 -7.84 -9.65 -9.86
C MET A 112 -9.18 -9.73 -10.62
N LEU A 113 -10.31 -9.54 -9.94
CA LEU A 113 -11.63 -9.56 -10.58
C LEU A 113 -11.78 -8.47 -11.66
N LEU A 114 -11.23 -7.28 -11.40
CA LEU A 114 -11.23 -6.20 -12.37
C LEU A 114 -10.39 -6.56 -13.61
N HIS A 115 -9.20 -7.13 -13.41
CA HIS A 115 -8.35 -7.63 -14.49
C HIS A 115 -9.04 -8.75 -15.30
N GLU A 116 -9.83 -9.59 -14.65
CA GLU A 116 -10.61 -10.68 -15.26
C GLU A 116 -11.97 -10.23 -15.84
N GLY A 117 -12.26 -8.91 -15.84
CA GLY A 117 -13.49 -8.35 -16.41
C GLY A 117 -14.76 -8.69 -15.62
N GLN A 118 -14.63 -9.12 -14.36
CA GLN A 118 -15.75 -9.51 -13.48
C GLN A 118 -16.33 -8.32 -12.68
N TYR A 119 -16.25 -7.10 -13.23
CA TYR A 119 -16.62 -5.87 -12.51
C TYR A 119 -18.07 -5.84 -11.99
N PHE A 120 -18.99 -6.50 -12.70
CA PHE A 120 -20.41 -6.52 -12.36
C PHE A 120 -20.80 -7.61 -11.36
N ASP A 121 -19.86 -8.44 -10.90
CA ASP A 121 -20.15 -9.39 -9.83
C ASP A 121 -20.51 -8.64 -8.53
N PRO A 122 -21.60 -9.02 -7.82
CA PRO A 122 -22.01 -8.34 -6.59
C PRO A 122 -20.91 -8.22 -5.53
N VAL A 123 -19.99 -9.19 -5.46
CA VAL A 123 -18.89 -9.15 -4.49
C VAL A 123 -18.01 -7.91 -4.65
N MET A 124 -17.95 -7.34 -5.86
CA MET A 124 -17.21 -6.10 -6.11
C MET A 124 -17.78 -4.94 -5.28
N ARG A 125 -19.11 -4.81 -5.19
CA ARG A 125 -19.76 -3.75 -4.39
C ARG A 125 -19.56 -3.97 -2.89
N ASP A 126 -19.59 -5.23 -2.45
CA ASP A 126 -19.35 -5.59 -1.05
C ASP A 126 -17.92 -5.22 -0.62
N ILE A 127 -16.93 -5.45 -1.49
CA ILE A 127 -15.54 -5.08 -1.25
C ILE A 127 -15.36 -3.56 -1.27
N GLU A 128 -15.97 -2.86 -2.22
CA GLU A 128 -15.95 -1.39 -2.28
C GLU A 128 -16.49 -0.77 -1.00
N ALA A 129 -17.58 -1.28 -0.44
CA ALA A 129 -18.12 -0.77 0.83
C ALA A 129 -17.10 -0.86 1.98
N PHE A 130 -16.31 -1.94 2.03
CA PHE A 130 -15.20 -2.06 2.99
C PHE A 130 -14.10 -1.04 2.69
N ILE A 131 -13.71 -0.89 1.41
CA ILE A 131 -12.67 0.05 0.99
C ILE A 131 -13.10 1.47 1.33
N ASP A 132 -14.28 1.92 0.93
CA ASP A 132 -14.83 3.25 1.20
C ASP A 132 -14.81 3.57 2.70
N GLN A 133 -15.29 2.63 3.53
CA GLN A 133 -15.28 2.80 4.98
C GLN A 133 -13.86 2.91 5.55
N SER A 134 -12.90 2.17 5.00
CA SER A 134 -11.50 2.27 5.42
C SER A 134 -10.89 3.64 5.07
N GLN A 135 -11.33 4.26 3.97
CA GLN A 135 -10.74 5.49 3.46
C GLN A 135 -11.12 6.75 4.25
N VAL A 136 -12.18 6.71 5.07
CA VAL A 136 -12.62 7.85 5.90
C VAL A 136 -11.51 8.43 6.78
N ALA A 137 -10.56 7.62 7.24
CA ALA A 137 -9.43 8.09 8.06
C ALA A 137 -8.21 8.56 7.24
N VAL A 138 -8.17 8.26 5.93
CA VAL A 138 -7.00 8.41 5.07
C VAL A 138 -6.93 9.84 4.52
N SER A 139 -6.57 10.79 5.40
CA SER A 139 -6.36 12.20 5.03
C SER A 139 -5.02 12.68 5.58
N GLY A 140 -4.31 13.51 4.84
CA GLY A 140 -2.98 14.00 5.21
C GLY A 140 -2.04 14.21 4.02
N ASP A 141 -0.76 14.38 4.32
CA ASP A 141 0.26 14.71 3.32
C ASP A 141 1.35 13.65 3.30
N VAL A 142 1.82 13.30 2.09
CA VAL A 142 2.93 12.36 1.90
C VAL A 142 3.95 12.95 0.94
N THR A 143 5.19 13.06 1.40
CA THR A 143 6.31 13.57 0.60
C THR A 143 7.13 12.41 0.04
N VAL A 144 7.36 12.43 -1.27
CA VAL A 144 8.18 11.45 -1.98
C VAL A 144 9.27 12.13 -2.79
N ARG A 145 10.34 11.39 -3.05
CA ARG A 145 11.41 11.72 -3.98
C ARG A 145 11.35 10.80 -5.19
N LEU A 146 11.36 11.39 -6.38
CA LEU A 146 11.50 10.71 -7.65
C LEU A 146 12.92 10.87 -8.16
N TYR A 147 13.56 9.74 -8.52
CA TYR A 147 14.92 9.77 -9.02
C TYR A 147 15.22 8.54 -9.88
N LYS A 148 15.53 8.76 -11.17
CA LYS A 148 15.93 7.73 -12.14
C LYS A 148 15.13 6.42 -12.01
N GLY A 149 13.82 6.55 -12.15
CA GLY A 149 12.83 5.47 -12.09
C GLY A 149 12.41 5.03 -10.69
N GLY A 150 13.12 5.47 -9.65
CA GLY A 150 12.81 5.18 -8.25
C GLY A 150 11.80 6.15 -7.64
N ILE A 151 11.01 5.62 -6.70
CA ILE A 151 10.15 6.39 -5.79
C ILE A 151 10.62 6.09 -4.37
N SER A 152 10.99 7.12 -3.60
CA SER A 152 11.35 6.99 -2.20
C SER A 152 10.42 7.84 -1.35
N VAL A 153 9.72 7.24 -0.39
CA VAL A 153 8.96 7.97 0.62
C VAL A 153 9.93 8.66 1.57
N LEU A 154 9.76 9.97 1.77
CA LEU A 154 10.56 10.77 2.69
C LEU A 154 9.85 11.00 4.03
N GLY A 155 8.52 11.06 4.02
CA GLY A 155 7.71 11.20 5.21
C GLY A 155 6.23 11.30 4.91
N CYS A 156 5.41 11.12 5.95
CA CYS A 156 3.98 11.34 5.89
C CYS A 156 3.50 12.02 7.18
N SER A 157 2.39 12.74 7.10
CA SER A 157 1.73 13.36 8.24
C SER A 157 0.22 13.27 8.07
N SER A 158 -0.51 13.14 9.18
CA SER A 158 -1.97 13.05 9.16
C SER A 158 -2.56 13.59 10.46
N PRO A 159 -3.69 14.32 10.41
CA PRO A 159 -4.47 14.63 11.61
C PRO A 159 -5.06 13.38 12.28
N ASN A 160 -5.17 12.27 11.56
CA ASN A 160 -5.71 10.99 12.04
C ASN A 160 -4.60 9.97 12.36
N SER A 161 -3.35 10.42 12.50
CA SER A 161 -2.22 9.54 12.81
C SER A 161 -2.42 8.80 14.14
N MET A 162 -2.29 7.48 14.12
CA MET A 162 -2.17 6.65 15.32
C MET A 162 -0.72 6.57 15.83
N PHE A 163 0.23 7.11 15.08
CA PHE A 163 1.60 7.27 15.55
C PHE A 163 1.69 8.55 16.38
N ASP A 164 1.93 8.39 17.68
CA ASP A 164 2.19 9.46 18.63
C ASP A 164 3.53 9.22 19.34
N ALA A 165 4.52 10.06 19.00
CA ALA A 165 5.87 9.96 19.56
C ALA A 165 5.93 10.28 21.06
N ASN A 166 4.92 10.96 21.62
CA ASN A 166 4.85 11.25 23.06
C ASN A 166 4.36 10.05 23.86
N VAL A 167 3.58 9.15 23.24
CA VAL A 167 2.96 8.00 23.92
C VAL A 167 3.90 6.81 23.99
N ALA A 168 4.68 6.58 22.94
CA ALA A 168 5.64 5.50 22.90
C ALA A 168 6.82 5.81 21.98
N THR A 169 8.03 5.56 22.48
CA THR A 169 9.24 5.50 21.66
C THR A 169 9.59 4.04 21.43
N TYR A 170 9.65 3.65 20.16
CA TYR A 170 9.89 2.25 19.78
C TYR A 170 11.15 1.70 20.46
N GLY A 171 10.98 0.65 21.26
CA GLY A 171 12.08 -0.05 21.94
C GLY A 171 12.60 0.61 23.22
N GLU A 172 12.05 1.75 23.66
CA GLU A 172 12.54 2.48 24.82
C GLU A 172 11.47 2.69 25.90
N THR A 173 10.39 3.41 25.58
CA THR A 173 9.40 3.85 26.56
C THR A 173 7.98 3.71 26.01
N ASN A 174 7.03 3.46 26.91
CA ASN A 174 5.61 3.37 26.59
C ASN A 174 4.79 3.76 27.82
N GLU A 175 3.78 4.61 27.63
CA GLU A 175 2.89 5.08 28.69
C GLU A 175 1.57 4.29 28.78
N LEU A 176 1.22 3.50 27.76
CA LEU A 176 -0.08 2.80 27.68
C LEU A 176 -0.11 1.43 28.35
N TRP A 177 1.04 0.77 28.50
CA TRP A 177 1.12 -0.55 29.13
C TRP A 177 2.50 -0.79 29.74
N ASP A 178 2.58 -1.68 30.73
CA ASP A 178 3.83 -2.07 31.36
C ASP A 178 4.19 -3.56 31.16
N GLY A 179 5.33 -3.99 31.73
CA GLY A 179 5.81 -5.37 31.57
C GLY A 179 4.88 -6.44 32.17
N ARG A 180 3.99 -6.09 33.10
CA ARG A 180 2.98 -7.01 33.66
C ARG A 180 1.89 -7.26 32.64
N ASP A 181 1.41 -6.22 31.97
CA ASP A 181 0.40 -6.32 30.92
C ASP A 181 0.92 -7.14 29.75
N ALA A 182 2.15 -6.85 29.29
CA ALA A 182 2.80 -7.60 28.21
C ALA A 182 2.95 -9.10 28.55
N ARG A 183 3.34 -9.42 29.80
CA ARG A 183 3.43 -10.81 30.28
C ARG A 183 2.06 -11.50 30.32
N GLY A 184 1.04 -10.80 30.80
CA GLY A 184 -0.33 -11.29 30.84
C GLY A 184 -0.86 -11.60 29.45
N PHE A 185 -0.70 -10.66 28.52
CA PHE A 185 -1.07 -10.83 27.11
C PHE A 185 -0.34 -12.02 26.47
N ALA A 186 1.00 -12.09 26.59
CA ALA A 186 1.77 -13.18 26.01
C ALA A 186 1.29 -14.55 26.51
N ARG A 187 0.96 -14.67 27.80
CA ARG A 187 0.43 -15.91 28.37
C ARG A 187 -0.93 -16.26 27.78
N ILE A 188 -1.87 -15.32 27.73
CA ILE A 188 -3.23 -15.54 27.23
C ILE A 188 -3.21 -15.86 25.73
N SER A 189 -2.46 -15.09 24.94
CA SER A 189 -2.31 -15.29 23.50
C SER A 189 -1.69 -16.66 23.17
N ALA A 190 -0.83 -17.22 24.03
CA ALA A 190 -0.23 -18.53 23.78
C ALA A 190 -1.14 -19.72 24.10
N VAL A 191 -2.24 -19.55 24.85
CA VAL A 191 -3.06 -20.67 25.37
C VAL A 191 -3.53 -21.60 24.25
N HIS A 192 -4.10 -21.06 23.17
CA HIS A 192 -4.62 -21.88 22.08
C HIS A 192 -3.52 -22.69 21.37
N ALA A 193 -2.35 -22.09 21.14
CA ALA A 193 -1.21 -22.75 20.53
C ALA A 193 -0.63 -23.86 21.43
N LEU A 194 -0.58 -23.62 22.74
CA LEU A 194 -0.12 -24.62 23.72
C LEU A 194 -1.08 -25.82 23.77
N LEU A 195 -2.40 -25.60 23.79
CA LEU A 195 -3.39 -26.67 23.75
C LEU A 195 -3.27 -27.51 22.47
N ALA A 196 -3.11 -26.85 21.31
CA ALA A 196 -2.91 -27.53 20.04
C ALA A 196 -1.63 -28.40 20.05
N ARG A 197 -0.54 -27.90 20.65
CA ARG A 197 0.70 -28.65 20.82
C ARG A 197 0.48 -29.89 21.69
N THR A 198 -0.19 -29.73 22.84
CA THR A 198 -0.45 -30.83 23.78
C THR A 198 -1.31 -31.93 23.15
N ALA A 199 -2.35 -31.56 22.39
CA ALA A 199 -3.20 -32.54 21.70
C ALA A 199 -2.41 -33.37 20.67
N ARG A 200 -1.47 -32.73 19.96
CA ARG A 200 -0.65 -33.39 18.92
C ARG A 200 0.48 -34.24 19.49
N SER A 201 1.06 -33.88 20.64
CA SER A 201 2.07 -34.72 21.30
C SER A 201 1.48 -36.02 21.87
N GLN A 202 0.22 -35.98 22.34
CA GLN A 202 -0.47 -37.19 22.83
C GLN A 202 -0.78 -38.21 21.73
N SER A 203 -0.97 -37.75 20.49
CA SER A 203 -1.13 -38.64 19.33
C SER A 203 0.16 -39.29 18.83
N GLU A 204 1.33 -38.72 19.14
CA GLU A 204 2.63 -39.31 18.78
C GLU A 204 3.09 -40.39 19.77
N GLU A 205 2.62 -40.34 21.02
CA GLU A 205 2.98 -41.30 22.09
C GLU A 205 2.11 -42.57 22.12
N SER A 206 1.10 -42.70 21.25
CA SER A 206 0.31 -43.93 21.07
C SER A 206 0.47 -44.46 19.64
N PRO A 207 1.47 -45.32 19.36
CA PRO A 207 1.52 -46.05 18.11
C PRO A 207 0.34 -47.03 18.06
N ALA A 208 -0.32 -47.07 16.90
CA ALA A 208 -1.33 -48.08 16.57
C ALA A 208 -0.73 -49.49 16.53
#